data_AF-A0A3P3FY81-F1
#
_entry.id   AF-A0A3P3FY81-F1
#
_cell.length_a   1.000
_cell.length_b   1.000
_cell.length_c   1.000
_cell.angle_alpha   90.00
_cell.angle_beta   90.00
_cell.angle_gamma   90.00
#
_symmetry.space_group_name_H-M   'P 1'
#
loop_
_entity.id
_entity.type
_entity.pdbx_description
1 polymer ?
#
loop_
_entity_poly.entity_id
_entity_poly.type
_entity_poly.pdbx_seq_one_letter_code
_entity_poly.pdbx_strand_id
1 'polypeptide(L)' 'MERFVEDYQKRRLTERVDIMTAINILMSQGYDEDDLLGEITKVFYVDLDAYYEVIGHH' A
#
# COMPACT_ATOMS: atom_id res chain seq x y z
N MET A 1 8.82 -0.04 -24.59
CA MET A 1 7.51 0.59 -24.35
C MET A 1 7.40 0.76 -22.86
N GLU A 2 7.90 1.90 -22.40
CA GLU A 2 7.93 2.26 -20.99
C GLU A 2 6.53 2.77 -20.62
N ARG A 3 5.80 2.00 -19.81
CA ARG A 3 4.40 2.28 -19.44
C ARG A 3 4.37 3.34 -18.33
N PHE A 4 4.91 4.53 -18.64
CA PHE A 4 4.94 5.73 -17.80
C PHE A 4 3.69 6.60 -18.02
N VAL A 5 2.55 5.97 -18.23
CA VAL A 5 1.25 6.63 -18.19
C VAL A 5 0.63 6.15 -16.87
N GLU A 6 0.05 7.06 -16.10
CA GLU A 6 -0.76 6.80 -14.88
C GLU A 6 -0.11 7.09 -13.51
N ASP A 7 0.89 7.97 -13.37
CA ASP A 7 1.33 8.42 -12.03
C ASP A 7 0.49 9.60 -11.49
N TYR A 8 -0.18 10.38 -12.35
CA TYR A 8 -0.87 11.62 -11.92
C TYR A 8 -2.26 11.41 -11.25
N GLN A 9 -2.71 10.16 -11.05
CA GLN A 9 -4.04 9.88 -10.46
C GLN A 9 -4.04 8.83 -9.34
N LYS A 10 -2.88 8.33 -8.91
CA LYS A 10 -2.86 7.37 -7.78
C LYS A 10 -3.46 8.03 -6.55
N ARG A 11 -4.48 7.39 -5.97
CA ARG A 11 -5.07 7.85 -4.72
C ARG A 11 -4.02 7.75 -3.62
N ARG A 12 -4.03 8.70 -2.69
CA ARG A 12 -3.14 8.67 -1.52
C ARG A 12 -3.80 7.87 -0.41
N LEU A 13 -3.07 6.91 0.14
CA LEU A 13 -3.41 6.22 1.38
C LEU A 13 -2.61 6.86 2.51
N THR A 14 -3.23 7.82 3.19
CA THR A 14 -2.65 8.54 4.34
C THR A 14 -3.28 8.14 5.67
N GLU A 15 -4.48 7.56 5.64
CA GLU A 15 -5.19 7.17 6.86
C GLU A 15 -4.87 5.73 7.23
N ARG A 16 -4.56 5.50 8.51
CA ARG A 16 -4.19 4.18 9.05
C ARG A 16 -5.27 3.13 8.79
N VAL A 17 -6.54 3.51 8.86
CA VAL A 17 -7.67 2.61 8.60
C VAL A 17 -7.71 2.13 7.15
N ASP A 18 -7.44 3.01 6.20
CA ASP A 18 -7.40 2.65 4.78
C ASP A 18 -6.17 1.82 4.45
N ILE A 19 -5.01 2.17 5.04
CA ILE A 19 -3.77 1.40 4.91
C ILE A 19 -3.96 -0.02 5.46
N MET A 20 -4.52 -0.15 6.66
CA MET A 20 -4.82 -1.45 7.28
C MET A 20 -5.81 -2.27 6.44
N THR A 21 -6.80 -1.61 5.85
CA THR A 21 -7.75 -2.26 4.94
C THR A 21 -7.05 -2.79 3.69
N ALA A 22 -6.18 -1.99 3.06
CA ALA A 22 -5.42 -2.42 1.89
C ALA A 22 -4.49 -3.61 2.22
N ILE A 23 -3.80 -3.54 3.37
CA ILE A 23 -2.95 -4.62 3.88
C ILE A 23 -3.75 -5.91 4.08
N ASN A 24 -4.89 -5.85 4.79
CA ASN A 24 -5.74 -7.02 5.02
C ASN A 24 -6.24 -7.66 3.73
N ILE A 25 -6.58 -6.84 2.72
CA ILE A 25 -7.01 -7.34 1.41
C ILE A 25 -5.88 -8.11 0.74
N LEU A 26 -4.65 -7.59 0.74
CA LEU A 26 -3.49 -8.23 0.12
C LEU A 26 -3.05 -9.48 0.89
N MET A 27 -3.01 -9.44 2.22
CA MET A 27 -2.72 -10.64 3.03
C MET A 27 -3.75 -11.75 2.78
N SER A 28 -5.03 -11.40 2.64
CA SER A 28 -6.11 -12.35 2.30
C SER A 28 -5.93 -12.96 0.89
N GLN A 29 -5.23 -12.27 -0.01
CA GLN A 29 -4.84 -12.79 -1.32
C GLN A 29 -3.57 -13.65 -1.28
N GLY A 30 -2.91 -13.76 -0.12
CA GLY A 30 -1.71 -14.58 0.10
C GLY A 30 -0.39 -13.84 -0.10
N TYR A 31 -0.39 -12.50 -0.10
CA TYR A 31 0.86 -11.73 -0.12
C TYR A 31 1.48 -11.68 1.29
N ASP A 32 2.80 -11.86 1.34
CA ASP A 32 3.62 -11.71 2.55
C ASP A 32 3.84 -10.23 2.89
N GLU A 33 4.11 -9.96 4.17
CA GLU A 33 4.30 -8.59 4.69
C GLU A 33 5.39 -7.81 3.94
N ASP A 34 6.47 -8.49 3.53
CA ASP A 34 7.58 -7.93 2.77
C ASP A 34 7.16 -7.48 1.35
N ASP A 35 6.16 -8.13 0.76
CA ASP A 35 5.64 -7.83 -0.58
C ASP A 35 4.53 -6.76 -0.56
N LEU A 36 3.86 -6.56 0.58
CA LEU A 36 2.70 -5.66 0.69
C LEU A 36 3.01 -4.24 0.22
N LEU A 37 4.12 -3.65 0.69
CA LEU A 37 4.46 -2.27 0.32
C LEU A 37 4.70 -2.14 -1.20
N GLY A 38 5.35 -3.14 -1.80
CA GLY A 38 5.57 -3.22 -3.24
C GLY A 38 4.26 -3.28 -4.02
N GLU A 39 3.31 -4.10 -3.57
CA GLU A 39 2.01 -4.22 -4.24
C GLU A 39 1.13 -2.97 -4.07
N ILE A 40 1.07 -2.39 -2.88
CA ILE A 40 0.24 -1.20 -2.62
C ILE A 40 0.76 -0.01 -3.44
N THR A 41 2.07 0.19 -3.50
CA THR A 41 2.69 1.35 -4.20
C THR A 41 2.54 1.29 -5.73
N LYS A 42 2.23 0.12 -6.30
CA LYS A 42 1.86 0.00 -7.71
C LYS A 42 0.57 0.75 -8.03
N VAL A 43 -0.35 0.87 -7.09
CA VAL A 43 -1.71 1.39 -7.31
C VAL A 43 -1.99 2.69 -6.54
N PHE A 44 -1.36 2.87 -5.39
CA PHE A 44 -1.56 4.01 -4.49
C PHE A 44 -0.25 4.70 -4.15
N TYR A 45 -0.31 5.98 -3.79
CA TYR A 45 0.77 6.60 -3.03
C TYR A 45 0.52 6.34 -1.56
N VAL A 46 1.48 5.74 -0.87
CA VAL A 46 1.34 5.34 0.53
C VAL A 46 2.13 6.29 1.41
N ASP A 47 1.52 6.75 2.50
CA ASP A 47 2.26 7.39 3.58
C ASP A 47 3.06 6.32 4.35
N LEU A 48 4.39 6.37 4.23
CA LEU A 48 5.26 5.37 4.81
C LEU A 48 5.25 5.41 6.34
N ASP A 49 5.10 6.60 6.93
CA ASP A 49 5.06 6.75 8.39
C ASP A 49 3.83 6.06 8.98
N ALA A 50 2.65 6.34 8.41
CA ALA A 50 1.40 5.68 8.77
C ALA A 50 1.43 4.17 8.46
N TYR A 51 2.08 3.74 7.37
CA TYR A 51 2.26 2.32 7.06
C TYR A 51 3.12 1.60 8.11
N TYR A 52 4.28 2.15 8.45
CA TYR A 52 5.16 1.56 9.46
C TYR A 52 4.54 1.59 10.85
N GLU A 53 3.72 2.59 11.16
CA GLU A 53 2.96 2.62 12.40
C GLU A 53 1.92 1.49 12.46
N VAL A 54 1.27 1.15 11.34
CA VAL A 54 0.32 0.03 11.26
C VAL A 54 1.04 -1.32 11.37
N ILE A 55 2.16 -1.51 10.67
CA ILE A 55 2.92 -2.77 10.68
C ILE A 55 3.67 -2.97 12.00
N GLY A 56 4.30 -1.93 12.54
CA GLY A 56 5.11 -2.01 13.76
C GLY A 56 4.31 -2.23 15.06
N HIS A 57 2.97 -2.27 14.98
CA HIS A 57 2.07 -2.40 16.13
C HIS A 57 1.32 -3.73 16.18
N HIS A 58 1.65 -4.68 15.30
CA HIS A 58 1.09 -6.04 15.22
C HIS A 58 2.13 -7.09 15.63
#